data_AF-A0A8U0V3W8-F1
#
_entry.id   AF-A0A8U0V3W8-F1
#
_cell.length_a   1.000
_cell.length_b   1.000
_cell.length_c   1.000
_cell.angle_alpha   90.00
_cell.angle_beta   90.00
_cell.angle_gamma   90.00
#
_symmetry.space_group_name_H-M   'P 1'
#
loop_
_entity.id
_entity.type
_entity.pdbx_description
1 polymer ?
#
loop_
_entity_poly.entity_id
_entity_poly.type
_entity_poly.pdbx_seq_one_letter_code
_entity_poly.pdbx_strand_id
1 'polypeptide(L)'
;MERSKMNLPKGADTLCFDKDEFMKEDFDVDHFVSDCRKCVQLEELRGDLELYYKLLKIAMVQLINKDYADFFNLSTNLVGMDKALNELSVPLGQLQEVLSLRSSVSEGIRAVDEQMCKQEDIRKKKVIVEQIVESHPDGLKIMYANKLLEFVPHHCRLLREVTGGAISRKTLHYALPVRVMVSSATWTRFGNVLHINEEEIRTQTVQTEGQSFEDRVENTAICKPRRDV
;
A
#
# COMPACT_ATOMS: atom_id res chain seq x y z
N MET A 1 30.81 -30.82 31.15
CA MET A 1 29.89 -31.98 31.22
C MET A 1 30.07 -32.61 32.58
N GLU A 2 29.19 -32.27 33.52
CA GLU A 2 29.13 -32.99 34.81
C GLU A 2 28.80 -34.45 34.50
N ARG A 3 29.69 -35.37 34.88
CA ARG A 3 29.38 -36.78 34.92
C ARG A 3 28.29 -36.94 35.97
N SER A 4 27.04 -37.06 35.53
CA SER A 4 25.91 -37.42 36.38
C SER A 4 26.27 -38.73 37.09
N LYS A 5 26.73 -38.60 38.35
CA LYS A 5 26.83 -39.74 39.26
C LYS A 5 25.45 -40.36 39.29
N MET A 6 25.32 -41.58 38.78
CA MET A 6 24.10 -42.37 38.98
C MET A 6 23.94 -42.49 40.49
N ASN A 7 23.03 -41.70 41.06
CA ASN A 7 22.66 -41.84 42.45
C ASN A 7 21.73 -43.04 42.52
N LEU A 8 22.31 -44.24 42.52
CA LEU A 8 21.57 -45.44 42.87
C LEU A 8 20.96 -45.24 44.26
N PRO A 9 19.76 -45.79 44.52
CA PRO A 9 19.20 -45.81 45.87
C PRO A 9 20.27 -46.28 46.85
N LYS A 10 20.55 -45.47 47.89
CA LYS A 10 21.49 -45.82 48.97
C LYS A 10 20.94 -47.03 49.71
N GLY A 11 21.34 -48.21 49.26
CA GLY A 11 20.80 -49.48 49.76
C GLY A 11 21.82 -50.60 49.79
N ALA A 12 23.11 -50.33 49.58
CA ALA A 12 24.14 -51.35 49.74
C ALA A 12 25.47 -50.70 50.12
N ASP A 13 25.57 -50.26 51.37
CA ASP A 13 26.87 -49.95 52.00
C ASP A 13 27.59 -51.24 52.46
N THR A 14 27.11 -52.42 52.02
CA THR A 14 27.59 -53.74 52.41
C THR A 14 27.50 -54.74 51.24
N LEU A 15 28.05 -54.42 50.06
CA LEU A 15 28.35 -55.47 49.07
C LEU A 15 29.76 -55.98 49.35
N CYS A 16 30.00 -57.27 49.13
CA CYS A 16 31.33 -57.86 49.23
C CYS A 16 32.31 -57.45 48.11
N PHE A 17 31.88 -56.64 47.14
CA PHE A 17 32.67 -56.20 45.99
C PHE A 17 32.46 -54.71 45.66
N ASP A 18 33.44 -54.14 44.96
CA ASP A 18 33.33 -52.81 44.36
C ASP A 18 32.55 -52.89 43.03
N LYS A 19 31.61 -51.96 42.84
CA LYS A 19 30.75 -51.88 41.66
C LYS A 19 31.51 -51.35 40.44
N ASP A 20 32.54 -50.55 40.68
CA ASP A 20 33.34 -49.93 39.62
C ASP A 20 34.22 -50.97 38.89
N GLU A 21 34.43 -52.15 39.49
CA GLU A 21 35.13 -53.28 38.86
C GLU A 21 34.43 -53.73 37.56
N PHE A 22 33.09 -53.71 37.53
CA PHE A 22 32.30 -54.07 36.34
C PHE A 22 32.37 -53.04 35.20
N MET A 23 32.93 -51.85 35.46
CA MET A 23 33.05 -50.78 34.48
C MET A 23 34.43 -50.69 33.85
N LYS A 24 35.37 -51.55 34.27
CA LYS A 24 36.72 -51.63 33.70
C LYS A 24 36.71 -52.34 32.35
N GLU A 25 37.54 -51.87 31.42
CA GLU A 25 37.66 -52.45 30.08
C GLU A 25 38.35 -53.83 30.09
N ASP A 26 39.16 -54.11 31.10
CA ASP A 26 39.93 -55.34 31.32
C ASP A 26 39.28 -56.27 32.36
N PHE A 27 37.95 -56.16 32.56
CA PHE A 27 37.23 -56.98 33.51
C PHE A 27 37.37 -58.49 33.22
N ASP A 28 37.91 -59.22 34.19
CA ASP A 28 38.08 -60.67 34.15
C ASP A 28 37.27 -61.34 35.28
N VAL A 29 36.35 -62.23 34.88
CA VAL A 29 35.42 -62.90 35.81
C VAL A 29 36.15 -63.82 36.77
N ASP A 30 37.16 -64.54 36.30
CA ASP A 30 37.88 -65.54 37.09
C ASP A 30 38.73 -64.85 38.17
N HIS A 31 39.39 -63.75 37.82
CA HIS A 31 40.11 -62.87 38.73
C HIS A 31 39.16 -62.24 39.75
N PHE A 32 38.04 -61.67 39.30
CA PHE A 32 37.02 -61.06 40.16
C PHE A 32 36.47 -62.04 41.20
N VAL A 33 36.05 -63.24 40.78
CA VAL A 33 35.51 -64.27 41.69
C VAL A 33 36.59 -64.78 42.64
N SER A 34 37.83 -64.94 42.15
CA SER A 34 38.97 -65.36 42.99
C SER A 34 39.31 -64.33 44.07
N ASP A 35 39.19 -63.05 43.76
CA ASP A 35 39.38 -61.96 44.73
C ASP A 35 38.25 -61.90 45.76
N CYS A 36 36.99 -62.03 45.33
CA CYS A 36 35.84 -62.04 46.25
C CYS A 36 35.86 -63.27 47.20
N ARG A 37 36.29 -64.43 46.71
CA ARG A 37 36.45 -65.67 47.50
C ARG A 37 37.44 -65.56 48.65
N LYS A 38 38.36 -64.58 48.63
CA LYS A 38 39.30 -64.33 49.73
C LYS A 38 38.59 -63.75 50.96
N CYS A 39 37.42 -63.14 50.76
CA CYS A 39 36.70 -62.39 51.79
C CYS A 39 35.34 -63.02 52.17
N VAL A 40 34.65 -63.69 51.23
CA VAL A 40 33.30 -64.25 51.45
C VAL A 40 33.11 -65.65 50.83
N GLN A 41 32.07 -66.37 51.27
CA GLN A 41 31.66 -67.64 50.67
C GLN A 41 30.94 -67.40 49.33
N LEU A 42 30.92 -68.42 48.45
CA LEU A 42 30.36 -68.29 47.10
C LEU A 42 28.86 -67.99 47.12
N GLU A 43 28.15 -68.54 48.10
CA GLU A 43 26.72 -68.35 48.33
C GLU A 43 26.38 -66.90 48.70
N GLU A 44 27.23 -66.26 49.51
CA GLU A 44 27.08 -64.86 49.90
C GLU A 44 27.38 -63.93 48.73
N LEU A 45 28.46 -64.19 47.98
CA LEU A 45 28.76 -63.48 46.74
C LEU A 45 27.60 -63.58 45.73
N ARG A 46 27.00 -64.76 45.58
CA ARG A 46 25.83 -64.95 44.72
C ARG A 46 24.65 -64.11 45.17
N GLY A 47 24.38 -64.07 46.49
CA GLY A 47 23.31 -63.25 47.06
C GLY A 47 23.52 -61.76 46.78
N ASP A 48 24.74 -61.26 46.96
CA ASP A 48 25.11 -59.87 46.72
C ASP A 48 25.04 -59.48 45.24
N LEU A 49 25.46 -60.38 44.34
CA LEU A 49 25.32 -60.19 42.90
C LEU A 49 23.84 -60.13 42.48
N GLU A 50 23.00 -60.99 43.05
CA GLU A 50 21.57 -60.99 42.75
C GLU A 50 20.88 -59.72 43.27
N LEU A 51 21.27 -59.26 44.46
CA LEU A 51 20.82 -57.99 45.02
C LEU A 51 21.24 -56.81 44.13
N TYR A 52 22.50 -56.78 43.72
CA TYR A 52 23.04 -55.74 42.84
C TYR A 52 22.33 -55.72 41.48
N TYR A 53 22.08 -56.89 40.88
CA TYR A 53 21.32 -57.00 39.63
C TYR A 53 19.89 -56.44 39.77
N LYS A 54 19.18 -56.77 40.86
CA LYS A 54 17.83 -56.24 41.14
C LYS A 54 17.85 -54.72 41.28
N LEU A 55 18.83 -54.18 42.02
CA LEU A 55 19.01 -52.73 42.18
C LEU A 55 19.28 -52.05 40.84
N LEU A 56 20.19 -52.61 40.03
CA LEU A 56 20.53 -52.07 38.73
C LEU A 56 19.32 -52.05 37.79
N LYS A 57 18.53 -53.14 37.78
CA LYS A 57 17.28 -53.23 36.99
C LYS A 57 16.27 -52.15 37.40
N ILE A 58 16.09 -51.92 38.70
CA ILE A 58 15.20 -50.88 39.22
C ILE A 58 15.71 -49.49 38.81
N ALA A 59 17.00 -49.23 39.00
CA ALA A 59 17.62 -47.96 38.65
C ALA A 59 17.49 -47.65 37.15
N MET A 60 17.66 -48.65 36.29
CA MET A 60 17.50 -48.49 34.84
C MET A 60 16.07 -48.11 34.46
N VAL A 61 15.07 -48.78 35.03
CA VAL A 61 13.65 -48.44 34.83
C VAL A 61 13.34 -47.04 35.34
N GLN A 62 13.91 -46.64 36.49
CA GLN A 62 13.73 -45.30 37.04
C GLN A 62 14.35 -44.21 36.15
N LEU A 63 15.55 -44.45 35.58
CA LEU A 63 16.17 -43.53 34.64
C LEU A 63 15.30 -43.34 33.39
N ILE A 64 14.83 -44.45 32.80
CA ILE A 64 13.94 -44.39 31.64
C ILE A 64 12.65 -43.63 31.97
N ASN A 65 12.02 -43.93 33.11
CA ASN A 65 10.78 -43.27 33.52
C ASN A 65 10.98 -41.78 33.80
N LYS A 66 12.13 -41.40 34.36
CA LYS A 66 12.50 -40.00 34.57
C LYS A 66 12.65 -39.27 33.23
N ASP A 67 13.45 -39.82 32.32
CA ASP A 67 13.69 -39.22 31.01
C ASP A 67 12.40 -39.17 30.18
N TYR A 68 11.54 -40.18 30.32
CA TYR A 68 10.22 -40.20 29.69
C TYR A 68 9.31 -39.08 30.22
N ALA A 69 9.30 -38.84 31.53
CA ALA A 69 8.54 -37.74 32.14
C ALA A 69 9.04 -36.38 31.64
N ASP A 70 10.35 -36.19 31.57
CA ASP A 70 10.97 -34.97 31.06
C ASP A 70 10.62 -34.73 29.58
N PHE A 71 10.69 -35.77 28.75
CA PHE A 71 10.26 -35.70 27.35
C PHE A 71 8.76 -35.42 27.19
N PHE A 72 7.91 -36.06 27.99
CA PHE A 72 6.46 -35.83 27.98
C PHE A 72 6.11 -34.38 28.37
N ASN A 73 6.77 -33.86 29.40
CA ASN A 73 6.60 -32.46 29.81
C ASN A 73 7.06 -31.50 28.71
N LEU A 74 8.21 -31.75 28.10
CA LEU A 74 8.73 -30.91 27.01
C LEU A 74 7.79 -30.92 25.79
N SER A 75 7.33 -32.09 25.37
CA SER A 75 6.40 -32.22 24.24
C SER A 75 5.05 -31.55 24.51
N THR A 76 4.51 -31.69 25.73
CA THR A 76 3.28 -31.01 26.16
C THR A 76 3.45 -29.49 26.15
N ASN A 77 4.56 -28.99 26.68
CA ASN A 77 4.87 -27.56 26.71
C ASN A 77 5.05 -26.99 25.30
N LEU A 78 5.71 -27.74 24.41
CA LEU A 78 5.93 -27.32 23.02
C LEU A 78 4.59 -27.21 22.26
N VAL A 79 3.71 -28.20 22.42
CA VAL A 79 2.36 -28.15 21.83
C VAL A 79 1.52 -27.02 22.45
N GLY A 80 1.65 -26.78 23.75
CA GLY A 80 1.00 -25.65 24.42
C GLY A 80 1.46 -24.30 23.89
N MET A 81 2.76 -24.15 23.63
CA MET A 81 3.32 -22.94 23.03
C MET A 81 2.86 -22.73 21.59
N ASP A 82 2.80 -23.79 20.77
CA ASP A 82 2.29 -23.72 19.41
C ASP A 82 0.84 -23.21 19.38
N LYS A 83 -0.01 -23.66 20.32
CA LYS A 83 -1.37 -23.13 20.48
C LYS A 83 -1.37 -21.63 20.80
N ALA A 84 -0.58 -21.19 21.78
CA ALA A 84 -0.49 -19.79 22.15
C ALA A 84 0.03 -18.91 20.98
N LEU A 85 0.96 -19.44 20.18
CA LEU A 85 1.46 -18.78 18.98
C LEU A 85 0.37 -18.62 17.93
N ASN A 86 -0.41 -19.68 17.68
CA ASN A 86 -1.51 -19.66 16.72
C ASN A 86 -2.62 -18.68 17.17
N GLU A 87 -2.93 -18.62 18.46
CA GLU A 87 -3.88 -17.65 19.04
C GLU A 87 -3.44 -16.20 18.83
N LEU A 88 -2.13 -15.92 18.90
CA LEU A 88 -1.58 -14.58 18.65
C LEU A 88 -1.43 -14.25 17.15
N SER A 89 -1.28 -15.26 16.30
CA SER A 89 -1.08 -15.05 14.85
C SER A 89 -2.26 -14.33 14.18
N VAL A 90 -3.48 -14.64 14.62
CA VAL A 90 -4.73 -14.04 14.09
C VAL A 90 -4.83 -12.54 14.38
N PRO A 91 -4.76 -12.05 15.63
CA PRO A 91 -4.84 -10.61 15.90
C PRO A 91 -3.68 -9.83 15.28
N LEU A 92 -2.49 -10.43 15.12
CA LEU A 92 -1.39 -9.79 14.41
C LEU A 92 -1.67 -9.63 12.91
N GLY A 93 -2.24 -10.66 12.27
CA GLY A 93 -2.68 -10.57 10.87
C GLY A 93 -3.75 -9.49 10.67
N GLN A 94 -4.74 -9.43 11.58
CA GLN A 94 -5.77 -8.39 11.57
C GLN A 94 -5.19 -6.98 11.73
N LEU A 95 -4.20 -6.81 12.62
CA LEU A 95 -3.54 -5.52 12.81
C LEU A 95 -2.81 -5.06 11.54
N GLN A 96 -2.17 -5.99 10.82
CA GLN A 96 -1.51 -5.67 9.55
C GLN A 96 -2.50 -5.19 8.47
N GLU A 97 -3.70 -5.77 8.41
CA GLU A 97 -4.78 -5.32 7.54
C GLU A 97 -5.22 -3.89 7.90
N VAL A 98 -5.45 -3.61 9.19
CA VAL A 98 -5.82 -2.27 9.67
C VAL A 98 -4.76 -1.23 9.31
N LEU A 99 -3.47 -1.56 9.45
CA LEU A 99 -2.38 -0.65 9.07
C LEU A 99 -2.37 -0.36 7.57
N SER A 100 -2.67 -1.37 6.75
CA SER A 100 -2.78 -1.23 5.30
C SER A 100 -3.98 -0.35 4.92
N LEU A 101 -5.14 -0.60 5.52
CA LEU A 101 -6.34 0.24 5.37
C LEU A 101 -6.08 1.69 5.78
N ARG A 102 -5.41 1.91 6.93
CA ARG A 102 -5.03 3.25 7.39
C ARG A 102 -4.18 3.97 6.36
N SER A 103 -3.25 3.27 5.71
CA SER A 103 -2.43 3.84 4.65
C SER A 103 -3.27 4.28 3.45
N SER A 104 -4.16 3.41 2.96
CA SER A 104 -5.05 3.73 1.84
C SER A 104 -5.99 4.90 2.15
N VAL A 105 -6.53 4.94 3.38
CA VAL A 105 -7.36 6.07 3.84
C VAL A 105 -6.56 7.36 3.91
N SER A 106 -5.32 7.31 4.42
CA SER A 106 -4.44 8.48 4.50
C SER A 106 -4.09 9.02 3.10
N GLU A 107 -3.88 8.12 2.15
CA GLU A 107 -3.65 8.50 0.75
C GLU A 107 -4.89 9.14 0.12
N GLY A 108 -6.08 8.59 0.39
CA GLY A 108 -7.35 9.17 -0.05
C GLY A 108 -7.60 10.56 0.52
N ILE A 109 -7.36 10.76 1.82
CA ILE A 109 -7.45 12.09 2.47
C ILE A 109 -6.51 13.08 1.77
N ARG A 110 -5.25 12.70 1.56
CA ARG A 110 -4.27 13.56 0.89
C ARG A 110 -4.71 13.93 -0.53
N ALA A 111 -5.27 13.00 -1.28
CA ALA A 111 -5.78 13.26 -2.63
C ALA A 111 -6.97 14.24 -2.61
N VAL A 112 -7.89 14.08 -1.66
CA VAL A 112 -9.02 14.99 -1.46
C VAL A 112 -8.52 16.40 -1.08
N ASP A 113 -7.59 16.51 -0.14
CA ASP A 113 -7.02 17.79 0.29
C ASP A 113 -6.32 18.52 -0.88
N GLU A 114 -5.57 17.79 -1.70
CA GLU A 114 -4.93 18.36 -2.89
C GLU A 114 -5.98 18.87 -3.90
N GLN A 115 -7.07 18.11 -4.09
CA GLN A 115 -8.16 18.52 -4.97
C GLN A 115 -8.91 19.75 -4.43
N MET A 116 -9.12 19.82 -3.12
CA MET A 116 -9.72 20.99 -2.47
C MET A 116 -8.86 22.25 -2.67
N CYS A 117 -7.53 22.14 -2.55
CA CYS A 117 -6.62 23.26 -2.83
C CYS A 117 -6.75 23.75 -4.28
N LYS A 118 -6.79 22.83 -5.25
CA LYS A 118 -6.99 23.17 -6.67
C LYS A 118 -8.36 23.83 -6.90
N GLN A 119 -9.42 23.34 -6.26
CA GLN A 119 -10.74 23.96 -6.37
C GLN A 119 -10.77 25.37 -5.81
N GLU A 120 -10.09 25.64 -4.70
CA GLU A 120 -10.03 26.98 -4.10
C GLU A 120 -9.31 27.97 -5.03
N ASP A 121 -8.23 27.56 -5.68
CA ASP A 121 -7.53 28.39 -6.66
C ASP A 121 -8.39 28.67 -7.91
N ILE A 122 -9.12 27.67 -8.40
CA ILE A 122 -10.07 27.85 -9.51
C ILE A 122 -11.17 28.83 -9.08
N ARG A 123 -11.74 28.66 -7.89
CA ARG A 123 -12.79 29.53 -7.34
C ARG A 123 -12.31 30.98 -7.25
N LYS A 124 -11.11 31.23 -6.71
CA LYS A 124 -10.50 32.56 -6.66
C LYS A 124 -10.35 33.17 -8.06
N LYS A 125 -9.82 32.42 -9.01
CA LYS A 125 -9.65 32.88 -10.40
C LYS A 125 -10.99 33.21 -11.05
N LYS A 126 -12.02 32.38 -10.82
CA LYS A 126 -13.38 32.61 -11.33
C LYS A 126 -13.97 33.92 -10.83
N VAL A 127 -13.91 34.19 -9.52
CA VAL A 127 -14.41 35.43 -8.92
C VAL A 127 -13.73 36.67 -9.53
N ILE A 128 -12.42 36.62 -9.73
CA ILE A 128 -11.67 37.72 -10.36
C ILE A 128 -12.17 37.97 -11.79
N VAL A 129 -12.36 36.89 -12.56
CA VAL A 129 -12.86 36.99 -13.94
C VAL A 129 -14.27 37.57 -13.99
N GLU A 130 -15.19 37.05 -13.17
CA GLU A 130 -16.57 37.54 -13.09
C GLU A 130 -16.61 39.03 -12.71
N GLN A 131 -15.85 39.43 -11.70
CA GLN A 131 -15.79 40.83 -11.27
C GLN A 131 -15.29 41.77 -12.38
N ILE A 132 -14.29 41.38 -13.17
CA ILE A 132 -13.76 42.21 -14.27
C ILE A 132 -14.79 42.37 -15.39
N VAL A 133 -15.51 41.29 -15.71
CA VAL A 133 -16.53 41.31 -16.76
C VAL A 133 -17.74 42.16 -16.35
N GLU A 134 -18.17 42.09 -15.09
CA GLU A 134 -19.33 42.84 -14.59
C GLU A 134 -19.03 44.33 -14.33
N SER A 135 -17.83 44.67 -13.89
CA SER A 135 -17.49 46.04 -13.48
C SER A 135 -17.21 47.01 -14.64
N HIS A 136 -16.95 46.52 -15.85
CA HIS A 136 -16.58 47.35 -17.00
C HIS A 136 -17.37 46.96 -18.25
N PRO A 137 -17.94 47.92 -19.00
CA PRO A 137 -18.67 47.64 -20.24
C PRO A 137 -17.79 46.98 -21.32
N ASP A 138 -16.47 47.22 -21.28
CA ASP A 138 -15.46 46.55 -22.11
C ASP A 138 -14.69 45.44 -21.37
N GLY A 139 -15.17 44.98 -20.21
CA GLY A 139 -14.46 44.05 -19.32
C GLY A 139 -14.02 42.75 -19.99
N LEU A 140 -14.87 42.20 -20.86
CA LEU A 140 -14.53 41.04 -21.68
C LEU A 140 -13.34 41.35 -22.62
N LYS A 141 -13.36 42.49 -23.32
CA LYS A 141 -12.28 42.92 -24.22
C LYS A 141 -10.96 43.11 -23.47
N ILE A 142 -11.02 43.66 -22.25
CA ILE A 142 -9.85 43.83 -21.37
C ILE A 142 -9.30 42.46 -20.95
N MET A 143 -10.16 41.50 -20.58
CA MET A 143 -9.75 40.14 -20.23
C MET A 143 -9.07 39.43 -21.42
N TYR A 144 -9.66 39.53 -22.62
CA TYR A 144 -9.07 38.94 -23.83
C TYR A 144 -7.70 39.55 -24.16
N ALA A 145 -7.57 40.88 -24.05
CA ALA A 145 -6.33 41.59 -24.36
C ALA A 145 -5.19 41.34 -23.36
N ASN A 146 -5.49 41.32 -22.05
CA ASN A 146 -4.48 41.25 -21.00
C ASN A 146 -4.14 39.81 -20.54
N LYS A 147 -4.98 38.82 -20.81
CA LYS A 147 -4.75 37.43 -20.35
C LYS A 147 -4.63 36.43 -21.50
N LEU A 148 -5.56 36.46 -22.47
CA LEU A 148 -5.62 35.44 -23.52
C LEU A 148 -4.61 35.66 -24.64
N LEU A 149 -4.40 36.92 -25.06
CA LEU A 149 -3.42 37.22 -26.10
C LEU A 149 -1.96 37.03 -25.65
N GLU A 150 -1.66 36.98 -24.35
CA GLU A 150 -0.33 36.64 -23.85
C GLU A 150 0.08 35.19 -24.17
N PHE A 151 -0.89 34.27 -24.22
CA PHE A 151 -0.64 32.85 -24.57
C PHE A 151 -0.42 32.62 -26.07
N VAL A 152 -0.74 33.60 -26.93
CA VAL A 152 -0.53 33.50 -28.38
C VAL A 152 0.95 33.78 -28.66
N PRO A 153 1.74 32.79 -29.12
CA PRO A 153 3.18 32.97 -29.33
C PRO A 153 3.50 34.15 -30.24
N HIS A 154 4.62 34.86 -29.98
CA HIS A 154 4.98 36.11 -30.68
C HIS A 154 5.05 35.98 -32.21
N HIS A 155 5.31 34.77 -32.73
CA HIS A 155 5.39 34.46 -34.16
C HIS A 155 4.01 34.39 -34.85
N CYS A 156 2.91 34.27 -34.10
CA CYS A 156 1.53 34.29 -34.61
C CYS A 156 0.90 35.70 -34.55
N ARG A 157 1.70 36.74 -34.88
CA ARG A 157 1.30 38.16 -34.79
C ARG A 157 0.04 38.48 -35.60
N LEU A 158 -0.08 37.93 -36.80
CA LEU A 158 -1.26 38.14 -37.65
C LEU A 158 -2.53 37.57 -37.00
N LEU A 159 -2.44 36.40 -36.35
CA LEU A 159 -3.56 35.78 -35.65
C LEU A 159 -4.03 36.66 -34.48
N ARG A 160 -3.08 37.25 -33.74
CA ARG A 160 -3.33 38.22 -32.67
C ARG A 160 -3.99 39.51 -33.19
N GLU A 161 -3.55 40.02 -34.34
CA GLU A 161 -4.10 41.25 -34.95
C GLU A 161 -5.52 41.04 -35.51
N VAL A 162 -5.80 39.91 -36.16
CA VAL A 162 -7.14 39.62 -36.71
C VAL A 162 -8.17 39.24 -35.64
N THR A 163 -7.74 38.61 -34.54
CA THR A 163 -8.63 38.26 -33.41
C THR A 163 -8.78 39.37 -32.37
N GLY A 164 -7.80 40.28 -32.26
CA GLY A 164 -7.80 41.40 -31.30
C GLY A 164 -8.60 42.64 -31.72
N GLY A 165 -9.24 42.63 -32.89
CA GLY A 165 -10.15 43.69 -33.35
C GLY A 165 -9.47 45.03 -33.73
N ALA A 166 -8.14 45.10 -33.76
CA ALA A 166 -7.39 46.30 -34.11
C ALA A 166 -6.99 46.29 -35.60
N ILE A 167 -7.96 46.34 -36.51
CA ILE A 167 -7.68 46.47 -37.94
C ILE A 167 -7.55 47.96 -38.27
N SER A 168 -6.31 48.42 -38.48
CA SER A 168 -6.04 49.78 -38.96
C SER A 168 -6.56 49.96 -40.39
N ARG A 169 -7.27 51.07 -40.64
CA ARG A 169 -7.98 51.41 -41.90
C ARG A 169 -7.09 51.34 -43.17
N LYS A 170 -5.76 51.34 -43.03
CA LYS A 170 -4.79 51.23 -44.12
C LYS A 170 -4.64 49.81 -44.70
N THR A 171 -5.14 48.78 -44.02
CA THR A 171 -5.09 47.37 -44.49
C THR A 171 -6.40 46.91 -45.13
N LEU A 172 -7.36 47.82 -45.34
CA LEU A 172 -8.69 47.49 -45.87
C LEU A 172 -8.66 47.03 -47.34
N HIS A 173 -7.67 47.46 -48.12
CA HIS A 173 -7.58 47.14 -49.55
C HIS A 173 -7.16 45.69 -49.85
N TYR A 174 -6.58 44.98 -48.88
CA TYR A 174 -6.13 43.59 -49.04
C TYR A 174 -6.91 42.60 -48.16
N ALA A 175 -7.83 43.08 -47.32
CA ALA A 175 -8.55 42.26 -46.33
C ALA A 175 -9.99 41.88 -46.74
N LEU A 176 -10.54 42.48 -47.81
CA LEU A 176 -11.81 42.07 -48.39
C LEU A 176 -11.86 40.57 -48.82
N PRO A 177 -10.77 39.96 -49.33
CA PRO A 177 -10.80 38.53 -49.69
C PRO A 177 -10.82 37.61 -48.46
N VAL A 178 -10.24 38.02 -47.32
CA VAL A 178 -10.12 37.15 -46.14
C VAL A 178 -11.43 37.06 -45.35
N ARG A 179 -12.30 38.07 -45.44
CA ARG A 179 -13.64 38.02 -44.83
C ARG A 179 -14.53 36.92 -45.44
N VAL A 180 -14.26 36.54 -46.69
CA VAL A 180 -14.95 35.44 -47.39
C VAL A 180 -14.21 34.10 -47.22
N MET A 181 -12.94 34.13 -46.79
CA MET A 181 -12.05 32.97 -46.80
C MET A 181 -11.80 32.35 -45.43
N VAL A 182 -12.68 32.57 -44.45
CA VAL A 182 -12.90 31.51 -43.46
C VAL A 182 -13.90 30.56 -44.10
N SER A 183 -13.37 29.74 -45.01
CA SER A 183 -14.09 28.65 -45.66
C SER A 183 -14.90 27.90 -44.60
N SER A 184 -16.16 27.58 -44.90
CA SER A 184 -17.08 26.88 -43.99
C SER A 184 -16.41 25.67 -43.33
N ALA A 185 -15.46 25.01 -44.01
CA ALA A 185 -14.69 23.88 -43.48
C ALA A 185 -13.89 24.19 -42.20
N THR A 186 -13.32 25.39 -42.06
CA THR A 186 -12.57 25.78 -40.84
C THR A 186 -13.49 26.10 -39.66
N TRP A 187 -14.67 26.67 -39.95
CA TRP A 187 -15.70 26.91 -38.93
C TRP A 187 -16.40 25.62 -38.50
N THR A 188 -16.71 24.70 -39.41
CA THR A 188 -17.26 23.37 -39.09
C THR A 188 -16.28 22.57 -38.22
N ARG A 189 -14.96 22.68 -38.47
CA ARG A 189 -13.94 21.99 -37.66
C ARG A 189 -13.81 22.58 -36.25
N PHE A 190 -14.05 23.88 -36.08
CA PHE A 190 -14.11 24.52 -34.76
C PHE A 190 -15.44 24.24 -34.02
N GLY A 191 -16.55 24.23 -34.75
CA GLY A 191 -17.88 23.89 -34.21
C GLY A 191 -17.96 22.45 -33.71
N ASN A 192 -17.32 21.51 -34.40
CA ASN A 192 -17.21 20.10 -33.96
C ASN A 192 -16.36 19.93 -32.69
N VAL A 193 -15.35 20.80 -32.47
CA VAL A 193 -14.54 20.81 -31.23
C VAL A 193 -15.33 21.40 -30.05
N LEU A 194 -16.34 22.22 -30.32
CA LEU A 194 -17.17 22.89 -29.31
C LEU A 194 -18.61 22.34 -29.19
N HIS A 195 -18.98 21.30 -29.95
CA HIS A 195 -20.32 20.69 -29.95
C HIS A 195 -21.49 21.67 -30.24
N ILE A 196 -21.30 22.60 -31.18
CA ILE A 196 -22.33 23.57 -31.58
C ILE A 196 -23.06 23.05 -32.84
N ASN A 197 -24.41 22.99 -32.82
CA ASN A 197 -25.24 22.42 -33.88
C ASN A 197 -25.26 23.27 -35.17
N GLU A 198 -25.12 22.62 -36.33
CA GLU A 198 -25.02 23.28 -37.65
C GLU A 198 -26.31 24.01 -38.11
N GLU A 199 -27.50 23.59 -37.66
CA GLU A 199 -28.77 24.21 -38.07
C GLU A 199 -28.98 25.62 -37.53
N GLU A 200 -28.38 25.96 -36.38
CA GLU A 200 -28.54 27.27 -35.73
C GLU A 200 -27.70 28.36 -36.42
N ILE A 201 -26.71 27.97 -37.21
CA ILE A 201 -25.78 28.88 -37.91
C ILE A 201 -26.33 29.30 -39.30
N ARG A 202 -27.09 28.41 -39.97
CA ARG A 202 -27.61 28.69 -41.32
C ARG A 202 -28.74 29.74 -41.31
N THR A 203 -29.53 29.82 -40.24
CA THR A 203 -30.63 30.77 -40.13
C THR A 203 -30.18 32.22 -39.90
N GLN A 204 -28.97 32.46 -39.38
CA GLN A 204 -28.44 33.80 -39.16
C GLN A 204 -27.70 34.40 -40.36
N THR A 205 -27.21 33.56 -41.30
CA THR A 205 -26.53 34.06 -42.50
C THR A 205 -27.49 34.53 -43.59
N VAL A 206 -28.66 33.91 -43.73
CA VAL A 206 -29.62 34.22 -44.81
C VAL A 206 -30.36 35.56 -44.60
N GLN A 207 -30.45 36.09 -43.37
CA GLN A 207 -31.17 37.35 -43.11
C GLN A 207 -30.36 38.63 -43.38
N THR A 208 -29.13 38.53 -43.89
CA THR A 208 -28.21 39.69 -44.00
C THR A 208 -28.03 40.25 -45.41
N GLU A 209 -28.87 39.87 -46.36
CA GLU A 209 -28.94 40.50 -47.68
C GLU A 209 -30.15 41.43 -47.76
N GLY A 210 -29.99 42.71 -47.39
CA GLY A 210 -30.98 43.74 -47.74
C GLY A 210 -31.33 44.82 -46.72
N GLN A 211 -30.61 44.99 -45.59
CA GLN A 211 -30.93 46.05 -44.63
C GLN A 211 -29.75 47.00 -44.34
N SER A 212 -30.09 48.27 -44.15
CA SER A 212 -29.17 49.39 -43.91
C SER A 212 -28.36 49.22 -42.62
N PHE A 213 -27.16 49.80 -42.60
CA PHE A 213 -26.13 49.58 -41.59
C PHE A 213 -26.52 50.07 -40.19
N GLU A 214 -27.47 50.99 -40.05
CA GLU A 214 -27.92 51.55 -38.77
C GLU A 214 -28.91 50.64 -38.03
N ASP A 215 -29.76 49.88 -38.73
CA ASP A 215 -30.64 48.87 -38.10
C ASP A 215 -29.87 47.62 -37.61
N ARG A 216 -28.59 47.52 -37.98
CA ARG A 216 -27.73 46.37 -37.69
C ARG A 216 -27.21 46.33 -36.25
N VAL A 217 -27.34 47.44 -35.52
CA VAL A 217 -26.86 47.54 -34.13
C VAL A 217 -27.93 47.09 -33.13
N GLU A 218 -29.22 47.23 -33.43
CA GLU A 218 -30.29 46.83 -32.49
C GLU A 218 -30.58 45.33 -32.47
N ASN A 219 -30.28 44.59 -33.54
CA ASN A 219 -30.62 43.16 -33.65
C ASN A 219 -29.49 42.18 -33.31
N THR A 220 -28.35 42.65 -32.80
CA THR A 220 -27.36 41.74 -32.18
C THR A 220 -27.75 41.44 -30.73
N ALA A 221 -28.86 40.72 -30.59
CA ALA A 221 -29.25 40.08 -29.33
C ALA A 221 -28.28 38.92 -29.05
N ILE A 222 -27.15 39.26 -28.43
CA ILE A 222 -26.26 38.28 -27.81
C ILE A 222 -27.01 37.74 -26.57
N CYS A 223 -27.56 36.54 -26.73
CA CYS A 223 -27.95 35.61 -25.67
C CYS A 223 -28.86 36.17 -24.55
N LYS A 224 -30.19 36.09 -24.72
CA LYS A 224 -31.09 35.98 -23.55
C LYS A 224 -30.88 34.60 -22.91
N PRO A 225 -30.74 34.50 -21.58
CA PRO A 225 -30.64 33.20 -20.92
C PRO A 225 -31.96 32.43 -21.10
N ARG A 226 -31.87 31.16 -21.48
CA ARG A 226 -32.99 30.22 -21.39
C ARG A 226 -33.48 30.21 -19.94
N ARG A 227 -34.74 30.62 -19.73
CA ARG A 227 -35.50 30.22 -18.55
C ARG A 227 -36.00 28.82 -18.84
N ASP A 228 -35.39 27.83 -18.22
CA ASP A 228 -35.96 26.50 -18.16
C ASP A 228 -36.98 26.48 -17.00
N VAL A 229 -38.23 26.15 -17.35
CA VAL A 229 -39.32 25.70 -16.46
C VAL A 229 -39.24 24.18 -16.40
#